data_AF-A0A2V2X3L9-F1
#
_entry.id   AF-A0A2V2X3L9-F1
#
_cell.length_a   1.000
_cell.length_b   1.000
_cell.length_c   1.000
_cell.angle_alpha   90.00
_cell.angle_beta   90.00
_cell.angle_gamma   90.00
#
_symmetry.space_group_name_H-M   'P 1'
#
loop_
_entity.id
_entity.type
_entity.pdbx_description
1 polymer ?
#
loop_
_entity_poly.entity_id
_entity_poly.type
_entity_poly.pdbx_seq_one_letter_code
_entity_poly.pdbx_strand_id
1 'polypeptide(L)'
;MAPPLLAVRQFTFRHELPCTEDQVGTGNCETNKNLEATTAIPIARVTVQVLSFNRRCFWVHLSESRESSDAPPPPFGPCAVAFDGVAADATSSILIDDAPLAVHDEEGESGAGAPNPHAALAESLSQRLAHRLKKECASPGVAVYVACGFAGEKVELWGTPAGSSFDVTMRFGAALFSFVLELIREEVLSKSKA
;
A
#
# COMPACT_ATOMS: atom_id res chain seq x y z
N MET A 1 -0.84 29.40 6.19
CA MET A 1 -0.39 28.04 5.81
C MET A 1 -0.96 27.74 4.43
N ALA A 2 -0.17 27.16 3.52
CA ALA A 2 -0.69 26.70 2.24
C ALA A 2 -1.68 25.54 2.47
N PRO A 3 -2.74 25.42 1.65
CA PRO A 3 -3.67 24.30 1.77
C PRO A 3 -2.93 22.96 1.49
N PRO A 4 -3.37 21.86 2.11
CA PRO A 4 -2.80 20.55 1.83
C PRO A 4 -3.08 20.16 0.37
N LEU A 5 -2.12 19.46 -0.23
CA LEU A 5 -2.27 18.92 -1.58
C LEU A 5 -2.81 17.49 -1.50
N LEU A 6 -3.92 17.23 -2.21
CA LEU A 6 -4.51 15.90 -2.37
C LEU A 6 -4.21 15.37 -3.77
N ALA A 7 -3.69 14.16 -3.85
CA ALA A 7 -3.52 13.40 -5.07
C ALA A 7 -4.20 12.04 -4.94
N VAL A 8 -4.97 11.64 -5.94
CA VAL A 8 -5.67 10.35 -5.96
C VAL A 8 -5.43 9.67 -7.29
N ARG A 9 -5.02 8.40 -7.26
CA ARG A 9 -4.81 7.60 -8.48
C ARG A 9 -5.13 6.13 -8.22
N GLN A 10 -5.65 5.46 -9.25
CA GLN A 10 -5.91 4.02 -9.19
C GLN A 10 -4.69 3.24 -9.69
N PHE A 11 -4.36 2.18 -8.97
CA PHE A 11 -3.32 1.22 -9.29
C PHE A 11 -3.97 -0.16 -9.52
N THR A 12 -3.63 -0.82 -10.62
CA THR A 12 -4.09 -2.20 -10.87
C THR A 12 -2.87 -3.10 -10.91
N PHE A 13 -2.79 -4.03 -9.96
CA PHE A 13 -1.77 -5.06 -9.96
C PHE A 13 -2.24 -6.26 -10.78
N ARG A 14 -1.41 -6.70 -11.71
CA ARG A 14 -1.65 -7.88 -12.54
C ARG A 14 -0.60 -8.92 -12.20
N HIS A 15 -1.03 -10.18 -12.11
CA HIS A 15 -0.13 -11.31 -12.00
C HIS A 15 -0.19 -12.12 -13.28
N GLU A 16 1.00 -12.39 -13.78
CA GLU A 16 1.25 -13.15 -14.99
C GLU A 16 1.35 -14.62 -14.62
N LEU A 17 0.42 -15.43 -15.12
CA LEU A 17 0.48 -16.88 -15.00
C LEU A 17 1.00 -17.48 -16.32
N PRO A 18 1.94 -18.43 -16.26
CA PRO A 18 2.29 -19.21 -17.44
C PRO A 18 1.06 -20.05 -17.84
N CYS A 19 0.70 -20.03 -19.12
CA CYS A 19 -0.35 -20.91 -19.63
C CYS A 19 0.09 -22.38 -19.47
N THR A 20 -0.55 -23.11 -18.57
CA THR A 20 -0.42 -24.58 -18.52
C THR A 20 -1.29 -25.21 -19.60
N GLU A 21 -0.77 -26.24 -20.25
CA GLU A 21 -1.35 -26.88 -21.46
C GLU A 21 -2.74 -27.53 -21.27
N ASP A 22 -3.35 -27.48 -20.08
CA ASP A 22 -4.64 -28.09 -19.78
C ASP A 22 -5.88 -27.28 -20.22
N GLN A 23 -5.70 -26.10 -20.84
CA GLN A 23 -6.81 -25.30 -21.40
C GLN A 23 -7.00 -25.46 -22.93
N VAL A 24 -6.49 -26.53 -23.53
CA VAL A 24 -6.68 -26.82 -24.97
C VAL A 24 -8.13 -27.30 -25.29
N GLY A 25 -9.02 -27.43 -24.29
CA GLY A 25 -10.35 -28.03 -24.46
C GLY A 25 -11.51 -27.12 -24.89
N THR A 26 -11.39 -25.80 -24.85
CA THR A 26 -12.52 -24.90 -25.17
C THR A 26 -12.09 -23.70 -26.01
N GLY A 27 -11.88 -23.99 -27.30
CA GLY A 27 -12.35 -23.16 -28.42
C GLY A 27 -12.02 -21.67 -28.41
N ASN A 28 -10.75 -21.33 -28.61
CA ASN A 28 -10.24 -20.37 -29.61
C ASN A 28 -8.80 -19.99 -29.26
N CYS A 29 -7.87 -20.92 -29.47
CA CYS A 29 -6.46 -20.60 -29.58
C CYS A 29 -6.09 -20.72 -31.06
N GLU A 30 -6.30 -19.65 -31.83
CA GLU A 30 -5.80 -19.59 -33.20
C GLU A 30 -4.27 -19.50 -33.16
N THR A 31 -3.69 -20.66 -33.44
CA THR A 31 -2.34 -20.94 -33.91
C THR A 31 -1.57 -19.72 -34.43
N ASN A 32 -0.80 -19.07 -33.55
CA ASN A 32 0.37 -18.31 -33.98
C ASN A 32 1.58 -18.75 -33.14
N LYS A 33 2.50 -19.42 -33.83
CA LYS A 33 3.81 -19.80 -33.34
C LYS A 33 4.61 -18.52 -33.03
N ASN A 34 5.25 -18.49 -31.85
CA ASN A 34 6.09 -17.42 -31.29
C ASN A 34 5.38 -16.34 -30.46
N LEU A 35 5.06 -16.68 -29.21
CA LEU A 35 5.34 -15.90 -28.00
C LEU A 35 4.80 -16.73 -26.83
N GLU A 36 5.55 -16.84 -25.73
CA GLU A 36 4.99 -17.31 -24.47
C GLU A 36 3.76 -16.44 -24.14
N ALA A 37 2.56 -16.96 -24.38
CA ALA A 37 1.33 -16.21 -24.21
C ALA A 37 1.04 -16.14 -22.71
N THR A 38 1.68 -15.21 -22.02
CA THR A 38 1.47 -14.98 -20.60
C THR A 38 0.12 -14.30 -20.41
N THR A 39 -0.81 -14.98 -19.74
CA THR A 39 -2.12 -14.40 -19.45
C THR A 39 -2.02 -13.56 -18.17
N ALA A 40 -2.21 -12.25 -18.28
CA ALA A 40 -2.14 -11.32 -17.15
C ALA A 40 -3.52 -11.16 -16.49
N ILE A 41 -3.69 -11.70 -15.29
CA ILE A 41 -4.94 -11.62 -14.52
C ILE A 41 -4.87 -10.46 -13.53
N PRO A 42 -5.84 -9.53 -13.49
CA PRO A 42 -5.87 -8.47 -12.49
C PRO A 42 -6.15 -9.06 -11.11
N ILE A 43 -5.17 -8.96 -10.21
CA ILE A 43 -5.27 -9.48 -8.84
C ILE A 43 -5.94 -8.45 -7.92
N ALA A 44 -5.56 -7.18 -8.02
CA ALA A 44 -6.04 -6.14 -7.12
C ALA A 44 -6.17 -4.78 -7.82
N ARG A 45 -7.27 -4.08 -7.56
CA ARG A 45 -7.47 -2.68 -7.95
C ARG A 45 -7.47 -1.81 -6.71
N VAL A 46 -6.40 -1.06 -6.50
CA VAL A 46 -6.16 -0.23 -5.33
C VAL A 46 -6.36 1.23 -5.67
N THR A 47 -7.13 1.95 -4.86
CA THR A 47 -7.15 3.40 -4.87
C THR A 47 -6.11 3.91 -3.89
N VAL A 48 -5.18 4.72 -4.40
CA VAL A 48 -4.13 5.37 -3.62
C VAL A 48 -4.49 6.84 -3.45
N GLN A 49 -4.64 7.27 -2.21
CA GLN A 49 -4.88 8.67 -1.84
C GLN A 49 -3.67 9.18 -1.07
N VAL A 50 -3.15 10.33 -1.48
CA VAL A 50 -2.02 10.99 -0.81
C VAL A 50 -2.41 12.41 -0.46
N LEU A 51 -2.32 12.73 0.83
CA LEU A 51 -2.38 14.10 1.34
C LEU A 51 -0.99 14.53 1.76
N SER A 52 -0.58 15.74 1.37
CA SER A 52 0.72 16.30 1.75
C SER A 52 0.59 17.65 2.42
N PHE A 53 1.35 17.82 3.51
CA PHE A 53 1.49 19.06 4.25
C PHE A 53 2.93 19.53 4.17
N ASN A 54 3.13 20.68 3.50
CA ASN A 54 4.42 21.39 3.43
C ASN A 54 5.62 20.52 3.02
N ARG A 55 5.41 19.47 2.21
CA ARG A 55 6.45 18.50 1.79
C ARG A 55 7.19 17.81 2.96
N ARG A 56 6.61 17.84 4.16
CA ARG A 56 7.18 17.23 5.37
C ARG A 56 6.32 16.13 5.94
N CYS A 57 5.00 16.23 5.81
CA CYS A 57 4.10 15.19 6.27
C CYS A 57 3.30 14.66 5.07
N PHE A 58 3.27 13.34 4.92
CA PHE A 58 2.51 12.66 3.90
C PHE A 58 1.59 11.65 4.56
N TRP A 59 0.31 11.71 4.23
CA TRP A 59 -0.68 10.74 4.65
C TRP A 59 -1.11 9.96 3.42
N VAL A 60 -0.89 8.66 3.45
CA VAL A 60 -1.17 7.73 2.35
C VAL A 60 -2.25 6.78 2.80
N HIS A 61 -3.36 6.74 2.08
CA HIS A 61 -4.40 5.76 2.29
C HIS A 61 -4.50 4.86 1.05
N LEU A 62 -4.36 3.57 1.29
CA LEU A 62 -4.48 2.52 0.30
C LEU A 62 -5.77 1.76 0.56
N SER A 63 -6.66 1.69 -0.40
CA SER A 63 -7.94 0.99 -0.25
C SER A 63 -8.32 0.24 -1.50
N GLU A 64 -9.21 -0.75 -1.38
CA GLU A 64 -9.83 -1.35 -2.56
C GLU A 64 -10.64 -0.30 -3.32
N SER A 65 -10.56 -0.34 -4.65
CA SER A 65 -11.29 0.60 -5.50
C SER A 65 -12.79 0.31 -5.40
N ARG A 66 -13.56 1.35 -5.09
CA ARG A 66 -15.02 1.26 -4.99
C ARG A 66 -15.62 0.92 -6.36
N GLU A 67 -16.54 -0.05 -6.38
CA GLU A 67 -17.26 -0.45 -7.59
C GLU A 67 -18.38 0.55 -7.94
N SER A 68 -18.90 1.29 -6.95
CA SER A 68 -19.94 2.30 -7.12
C SER A 68 -19.72 3.54 -6.26
N SER A 69 -20.29 4.66 -6.67
CA SER A 69 -20.30 5.92 -5.90
C SER A 69 -21.11 5.85 -4.61
N ASP A 70 -21.98 4.85 -4.48
CA ASP A 70 -22.93 4.70 -3.38
C ASP A 70 -22.46 3.69 -2.32
N ALA A 71 -21.37 2.96 -2.58
CA ALA A 71 -20.74 2.06 -1.61
C ALA A 71 -20.31 2.84 -0.35
N PRO A 72 -20.18 2.23 0.84
CA PRO A 72 -19.56 2.94 1.96
C PRO A 72 -18.13 3.42 1.62
N PRO A 73 -17.62 4.48 2.27
CA PRO A 73 -16.21 4.84 2.14
C PRO A 73 -15.33 3.67 2.60
N PRO A 74 -14.14 3.47 1.99
CA PRO A 74 -13.28 2.37 2.38
C PRO A 74 -12.80 2.56 3.83
N PRO A 75 -12.68 1.49 4.62
CA PRO A 75 -12.14 1.57 5.97
C PRO A 75 -10.66 1.99 5.92
N PHE A 76 -10.10 2.52 7.01
CA PHE A 76 -8.67 2.84 7.07
C PHE A 76 -7.78 1.61 7.31
N GLY A 77 -8.31 0.58 7.99
CA GLY A 77 -7.57 -0.64 8.33
C GLY A 77 -6.30 -0.39 9.16
N PRO A 78 -5.36 -1.34 9.21
CA PRO A 78 -4.10 -1.19 9.92
C PRO A 78 -3.28 -0.01 9.39
N CYS A 79 -2.64 0.73 10.29
CA CYS A 79 -1.83 1.87 9.95
C CYS A 79 -0.44 1.82 10.58
N ALA A 80 0.51 2.46 9.92
CA ALA A 80 1.86 2.66 10.43
C ALA A 80 2.35 4.08 10.13
N VAL A 81 3.26 4.56 10.96
CA VAL A 81 3.91 5.85 10.78
C VAL A 81 5.42 5.68 10.85
N ALA A 82 6.13 6.37 9.96
CA ALA A 82 7.58 6.43 9.97
C ALA A 82 8.08 7.86 9.87
N PHE A 83 9.19 8.12 10.54
CA PHE A 83 9.90 9.39 10.51
C PHE A 83 11.32 9.15 10.01
N ASP A 84 11.82 10.01 9.12
CA ASP A 84 13.25 10.08 8.80
C ASP A 84 13.75 11.52 8.91
N GLY A 85 14.92 11.70 9.51
CA GLY A 85 15.58 13.00 9.67
C GLY A 85 15.07 13.83 10.84
N VAL A 86 13.97 13.42 11.47
CA VAL A 86 13.55 13.98 12.76
C VAL A 86 14.53 13.44 13.80
N ALA A 87 15.49 14.27 14.22
CA ALA A 87 16.26 13.97 15.42
C ALA A 87 15.24 13.79 16.56
N ALA A 88 15.35 12.68 17.29
CA ALA A 88 14.54 12.45 18.48
C ALA A 88 14.96 13.46 19.55
N ASP A 89 14.45 14.69 19.47
CA ASP A 89 14.32 15.50 20.65
C ASP A 89 13.33 14.75 21.55
N ALA A 90 13.85 14.28 22.68
CA ALA A 90 13.18 13.41 23.66
C ALA A 90 11.88 13.99 24.26
N THR A 91 11.42 15.14 23.77
CA THR A 91 10.23 15.86 24.20
C THR A 91 9.09 15.88 23.16
N SER A 92 9.29 15.37 21.94
CA SER A 92 8.33 15.51 20.82
C SER A 92 7.59 14.22 20.42
N SER A 93 7.83 13.08 21.07
CA SER A 93 7.25 11.78 20.68
C SER A 93 5.97 11.43 21.45
N ILE A 94 5.03 12.38 21.53
CA ILE A 94 3.69 12.12 22.08
C ILE A 94 2.67 12.71 21.10
N LEU A 95 2.39 11.96 20.04
CA LEU A 95 1.02 11.85 19.54
C LEU A 95 0.48 10.56 20.17
N ILE A 96 0.24 10.60 21.49
CA ILE A 96 -0.60 9.60 22.14
C ILE A 96 -2.02 9.98 21.75
N ASP A 97 -2.63 9.10 20.96
CA ASP A 97 -4.07 9.00 20.83
C ASP A 97 -4.61 8.69 22.23
N ASP A 98 -5.04 9.73 22.96
CA ASP A 98 -5.63 9.63 24.31
C ASP A 98 -7.07 9.10 24.25
N ALA A 99 -7.36 8.23 23.28
CA ALA A 99 -8.49 7.33 23.37
C ALA A 99 -8.03 6.17 24.27
N PRO A 100 -8.74 5.84 25.37
CA PRO A 100 -8.42 4.64 26.12
C PRO A 100 -8.51 3.48 25.13
N LEU A 101 -7.36 2.88 24.83
CA LEU A 101 -7.29 1.59 24.18
C LEU A 101 -8.18 0.69 25.03
N ALA A 102 -9.34 0.34 24.48
CA ALA A 102 -10.10 -0.74 25.04
C ALA A 102 -9.11 -1.89 25.20
N VAL A 103 -8.91 -2.31 26.45
CA VAL A 103 -8.25 -3.57 26.76
C VAL A 103 -9.12 -4.59 26.04
N HIS A 104 -8.73 -4.93 24.81
CA HIS A 104 -9.16 -6.17 24.23
C HIS A 104 -8.46 -7.20 25.08
N ASP A 105 -9.24 -7.80 25.98
CA ASP A 105 -8.89 -9.03 26.66
C ASP A 105 -8.29 -9.96 25.60
N GLU A 106 -6.97 -10.13 25.65
CA GLU A 106 -6.28 -11.25 25.05
C GLU A 106 -6.63 -12.51 25.86
N GLU A 107 -7.89 -12.89 25.82
CA GLU A 107 -8.33 -14.23 26.16
C GLU A 107 -8.47 -15.02 24.86
N GLY A 108 -7.41 -15.73 24.49
CA GLY A 108 -7.53 -16.73 23.42
C GLY A 108 -6.24 -17.11 22.70
N GLU A 109 -5.48 -18.00 23.34
CA GLU A 109 -4.63 -19.00 22.70
C GLU A 109 -3.26 -18.57 22.15
N SER A 110 -2.26 -18.99 22.93
CA SER A 110 -0.90 -19.32 22.51
C SER A 110 -0.84 -20.01 21.13
N GLY A 111 -0.55 -19.22 20.11
CA GLY A 111 0.10 -19.61 18.87
C GLY A 111 0.87 -18.40 18.36
N ALA A 112 2.16 -18.55 18.06
CA ALA A 112 2.94 -17.48 17.42
C ALA A 112 2.35 -17.25 16.00
N GLY A 113 1.29 -16.45 15.94
CA GLY A 113 0.57 -16.13 14.73
C GLY A 113 1.41 -15.22 13.84
N ALA A 114 1.46 -15.53 12.55
CA ALA A 114 2.18 -14.70 11.59
C ALA A 114 1.64 -13.25 11.61
N PRO A 115 2.53 -12.25 11.43
CA PRO A 115 2.13 -10.84 11.48
C PRO A 115 1.08 -10.52 10.41
N ASN A 116 0.12 -9.67 10.76
CA ASN A 116 -0.90 -9.20 9.82
C ASN A 116 -0.22 -8.60 8.57
N PRO A 117 -0.44 -9.16 7.36
CA PRO A 117 0.26 -8.73 6.16
C PRO A 117 -0.02 -7.27 5.79
N HIS A 118 -1.20 -6.73 6.13
CA HIS A 118 -1.54 -5.33 5.87
C HIS A 118 -0.78 -4.38 6.80
N ALA A 119 -0.56 -4.80 8.05
CA ALA A 119 0.25 -4.05 9.01
C ALA A 119 1.73 -4.04 8.57
N ALA A 120 2.27 -5.20 8.17
CA ALA A 120 3.63 -5.31 7.65
C ALA A 120 3.83 -4.49 6.36
N LEU A 121 2.83 -4.47 5.47
CA LEU A 121 2.85 -3.64 4.28
C LEU A 121 2.83 -2.15 4.63
N ALA A 122 1.94 -1.72 5.54
CA ALA A 122 1.86 -0.32 5.98
C ALA A 122 3.19 0.15 6.58
N GLU A 123 3.79 -0.67 7.45
CA GLU A 123 5.08 -0.40 8.09
C GLU A 123 6.19 -0.27 7.03
N SER A 124 6.34 -1.28 6.17
CA SER A 124 7.36 -1.28 5.12
C SER A 124 7.24 -0.09 4.17
N LEU A 125 6.02 0.23 3.74
CA LEU A 125 5.76 1.38 2.86
C LEU A 125 6.07 2.70 3.57
N SER A 126 5.62 2.88 4.80
CA SER A 126 5.85 4.12 5.55
C SER A 126 7.34 4.41 5.71
N GLN A 127 8.14 3.41 6.11
CA GLN A 127 9.59 3.53 6.30
C GLN A 127 10.31 3.85 4.98
N ARG A 128 10.02 3.08 3.92
CA ARG A 128 10.67 3.27 2.62
C ARG A 128 10.32 4.62 2.00
N LEU A 129 9.08 5.05 2.12
CA LEU A 129 8.64 6.36 1.64
C LEU A 129 9.28 7.49 2.45
N ALA A 130 9.27 7.43 3.78
CA ALA A 130 9.91 8.44 4.63
C ALA A 130 11.38 8.62 4.26
N HIS A 131 12.11 7.50 4.12
CA HIS A 131 13.53 7.52 3.75
C HIS A 131 13.77 8.15 2.38
N ARG A 132 12.95 7.78 1.38
CA ARG A 132 13.12 8.28 0.02
C ARG A 132 12.71 9.75 -0.11
N LEU A 133 11.59 10.13 0.49
CA LEU A 133 11.03 11.48 0.42
C LEU A 133 11.87 12.49 1.17
N LYS A 134 12.55 12.11 2.26
CA LYS A 134 13.54 12.99 2.91
C LYS A 134 14.60 13.45 1.92
N LYS A 135 15.17 12.51 1.15
CA LYS A 135 16.18 12.82 0.13
C LYS A 135 15.61 13.71 -0.98
N GLU A 136 14.39 13.43 -1.45
CA GLU A 136 13.77 14.15 -2.56
C GLU A 136 13.24 15.54 -2.18
N CYS A 137 12.83 15.73 -0.93
CA CYS A 137 12.34 17.02 -0.44
C CYS A 137 13.44 17.90 0.13
N ALA A 138 14.68 17.38 0.27
CA ALA A 138 15.78 18.04 0.99
C ALA A 138 15.33 18.61 2.36
N SER A 139 14.38 17.92 3.00
CA SER A 139 13.77 18.36 4.26
C SER A 139 14.62 17.87 5.44
N PRO A 140 14.75 18.65 6.53
CA PRO A 140 15.41 18.17 7.74
C PRO A 140 14.72 16.93 8.30
N GLY A 141 13.39 16.82 8.17
CA GLY A 141 12.63 15.64 8.55
C GLY A 141 11.37 15.42 7.71
N VAL A 142 10.98 14.16 7.55
CA VAL A 142 9.76 13.73 6.86
C VAL A 142 9.02 12.71 7.72
N ALA A 143 7.72 12.89 7.86
CA ALA A 143 6.78 11.95 8.45
C ALA A 143 5.90 11.35 7.34
N VAL A 144 5.76 10.04 7.32
CA VAL A 144 4.85 9.33 6.41
C VAL A 144 3.94 8.44 7.23
N TYR A 145 2.64 8.69 7.14
CA TYR A 145 1.59 7.83 7.66
C TYR A 145 1.01 7.01 6.52
N VAL A 146 0.86 5.71 6.71
CA VAL A 146 0.25 4.79 5.73
C VAL A 146 -0.88 4.03 6.42
N ALA A 147 -2.07 4.05 5.85
CA ALA A 147 -3.22 3.24 6.26
C ALA A 147 -3.65 2.29 5.13
N CYS A 148 -3.89 1.03 5.47
CA CYS A 148 -4.20 -0.06 4.55
C CYS A 148 -5.65 -0.55 4.74
N GLY A 149 -6.56 0.09 4.03
CA GLY A 149 -8.01 -0.10 3.99
C GLY A 149 -8.50 -1.20 3.06
N PHE A 150 -7.92 -2.39 3.13
CA PHE A 150 -8.33 -3.53 2.30
C PHE A 150 -9.36 -4.39 3.05
N ALA A 151 -10.48 -4.68 2.42
CA ALA A 151 -11.62 -5.36 3.04
C ALA A 151 -12.09 -6.52 2.14
N GLY A 152 -11.78 -7.77 2.52
CA GLY A 152 -12.36 -8.93 1.86
C GLY A 152 -11.55 -10.23 2.00
N GLU A 153 -12.15 -11.34 1.57
CA GLU A 153 -11.54 -12.69 1.46
C GLU A 153 -10.33 -12.73 0.51
N LYS A 154 -10.13 -11.69 -0.31
CA LYS A 154 -8.96 -11.52 -1.21
C LYS A 154 -7.64 -11.29 -0.46
N VAL A 155 -7.66 -11.19 0.87
CA VAL A 155 -6.48 -11.25 1.74
C VAL A 155 -5.68 -12.54 1.51
N GLU A 156 -6.36 -13.63 1.12
CA GLU A 156 -5.71 -14.91 0.82
C GLU A 156 -4.77 -14.84 -0.39
N LEU A 157 -5.01 -13.93 -1.34
CA LEU A 157 -4.08 -13.69 -2.47
C LEU A 157 -2.75 -13.07 -2.01
N TRP A 158 -2.72 -12.48 -0.81
CA TRP A 158 -1.56 -11.77 -0.25
C TRP A 158 -0.69 -12.66 0.64
N GLY A 159 -1.07 -13.94 0.67
CA GLY A 159 -0.23 -15.05 1.08
C GLY A 159 -0.42 -15.41 2.52
N THR A 160 -0.79 -16.66 2.75
CA THR A 160 -0.45 -17.31 3.99
C THR A 160 1.04 -17.67 3.97
N PRO A 161 1.74 -17.66 5.11
CA PRO A 161 3.14 -18.08 5.22
C PRO A 161 3.41 -19.53 4.74
N ALA A 162 2.38 -20.29 4.37
CA ALA A 162 2.43 -21.74 4.23
C ALA A 162 2.46 -22.28 2.78
N GLY A 163 2.66 -21.47 1.72
CA GLY A 163 3.25 -22.08 0.51
C GLY A 163 2.99 -21.55 -0.89
N SER A 164 2.23 -20.49 -1.15
CA SER A 164 2.14 -19.96 -2.52
C SER A 164 1.65 -18.51 -2.56
N SER A 165 2.52 -17.53 -2.30
CA SER A 165 2.22 -16.09 -2.56
C SER A 165 3.31 -15.09 -2.14
N PHE A 166 4.33 -15.47 -1.35
CA PHE A 166 5.35 -14.51 -0.86
C PHE A 166 5.98 -13.63 -1.96
N ASP A 167 6.37 -14.22 -3.09
CA ASP A 167 6.92 -13.47 -4.24
C ASP A 167 5.92 -12.51 -4.89
N VAL A 168 4.63 -12.86 -4.87
CA VAL A 168 3.54 -12.02 -5.38
C VAL A 168 3.33 -10.83 -4.44
N THR A 169 3.32 -11.08 -3.14
CA THR A 169 3.20 -10.04 -2.10
C THR A 169 4.38 -9.07 -2.13
N MET A 170 5.61 -9.58 -2.28
CA MET A 170 6.80 -8.75 -2.43
C MET A 170 6.76 -7.90 -3.71
N ARG A 171 6.36 -8.49 -4.85
CA ARG A 171 6.18 -7.75 -6.11
C ARG A 171 5.08 -6.70 -6.01
N PHE A 172 3.97 -7.03 -5.37
CA PHE A 172 2.87 -6.11 -5.12
C PHE A 172 3.32 -4.93 -4.26
N GLY A 173 3.98 -5.18 -3.12
CA GLY A 173 4.52 -4.13 -2.27
C GLY A 173 5.56 -3.25 -2.96
N ALA A 174 6.44 -3.83 -3.80
CA ALA A 174 7.40 -3.08 -4.59
C ALA A 174 6.74 -2.22 -5.69
N ALA A 175 5.70 -2.73 -6.35
CA ALA A 175 4.94 -2.00 -7.34
C ALA A 175 4.14 -0.85 -6.70
N LEU A 176 3.49 -1.10 -5.57
CA LEU A 176 2.80 -0.07 -4.79
C LEU A 176 3.77 1.02 -4.34
N PHE A 177 4.94 0.67 -3.80
CA PHE A 177 5.94 1.66 -3.39
C PHE A 177 6.32 2.58 -4.56
N SER A 178 6.64 1.99 -5.72
CA SER A 178 7.02 2.75 -6.91
C SER A 178 5.90 3.67 -7.37
N PHE A 179 4.67 3.15 -7.42
CA PHE A 179 3.48 3.89 -7.82
C PHE A 179 3.15 5.06 -6.89
N VAL A 180 3.17 4.83 -5.57
CA VAL A 180 2.91 5.88 -4.57
C VAL A 180 3.98 6.97 -4.66
N LEU A 181 5.25 6.59 -4.80
CA LEU A 181 6.35 7.55 -4.92
C LEU A 181 6.23 8.39 -6.21
N GLU A 182 5.88 7.77 -7.32
CA GLU A 182 5.64 8.46 -8.60
C GLU A 182 4.46 9.43 -8.49
N LEU A 183 3.35 9.00 -7.89
CA LEU A 183 2.19 9.86 -7.62
C LEU A 183 2.59 11.10 -6.80
N ILE A 184 3.39 10.91 -5.74
CA ILE A 184 3.90 12.01 -4.93
C ILE A 184 4.76 12.97 -5.77
N ARG A 185 5.68 12.44 -6.59
CA ARG A 185 6.56 13.28 -7.43
C ARG A 185 5.75 14.12 -8.41
N GLU A 186 4.82 13.48 -9.11
CA GLU A 186 4.08 14.08 -10.21
C GLU A 186 2.98 15.02 -9.76
N GLU A 187 2.25 14.70 -8.70
CA GLU A 187 1.05 15.45 -8.31
C GLU A 187 1.26 16.35 -7.09
N VAL A 188 2.24 16.02 -6.24
CA VAL A 188 2.48 16.75 -4.99
C VAL A 188 3.74 17.60 -5.09
N LEU A 189 4.89 17.00 -5.43
CA LEU A 189 6.18 17.69 -5.40
C LEU A 189 6.40 18.63 -6.60
N SER A 190 5.80 18.32 -7.75
CA SER A 190 5.83 19.17 -8.95
C SER A 190 4.99 20.44 -8.76
N LYS A 191 3.75 20.30 -8.25
CA LYS A 191 2.79 21.39 -8.05
C LYS A 191 3.21 22.35 -6.95
N SER A 192 4.00 21.87 -5.99
CA SER A 192 4.57 22.70 -4.92
C SER A 192 5.69 23.65 -5.38
N LYS A 193 6.19 23.55 -6.62
CA LYS A 193 7.22 24.47 -7.15
C LYS A 193 6.65 25.70 -7.87
N ALA A 194 5.33 25.75 -8.08
CA ALA A 194 4.60 26.89 -8.62
C ALA A 194 4.14 27.81 -7.48
#